data_AF-A0A0S8DET1-F1
#
_entry.id   AF-A0A0S8DET1-F1
#
_cell.length_a   1.000
_cell.length_b   1.000
_cell.length_c   1.000
_cell.angle_alpha   90.00
_cell.angle_beta   90.00
_cell.angle_gamma   90.00
#
_symmetry.space_group_name_H-M   'P 1'
#
loop_
_entity.id
_entity.type
_entity.pdbx_description
1 polymer ?
#
loop_
_entity_poly.entity_id
_entity_poly.type
_entity_poly.pdbx_seq_one_letter_code
_entity_poly.pdbx_strand_id
1 'polypeptide(L)' 'QQIHFSYCRQENMGLPCFKTLDCWYIHFHVVEYLRQELSAAEWEDAFEKPPTPKILSLAELIEKVQKKAKEQ' A
#
# COMPACT_ATOMS: atom_id res chain seq x y z
N GLN A 1 -12.76 -5.54 -17.79
CA GLN A 1 -12.54 -4.20 -17.21
C GLN A 1 -11.07 -3.87 -17.38
N GLN A 2 -10.72 -2.68 -17.86
CA GLN A 2 -9.33 -2.25 -18.08
C GLN A 2 -8.83 -1.50 -16.84
N ILE A 3 -7.62 -1.80 -16.37
CA ILE A 3 -6.95 -1.07 -15.28
C ILE A 3 -5.71 -0.40 -15.88
N HIS A 4 -5.57 0.91 -15.65
CA HIS A 4 -4.42 1.68 -16.10
C HIS A 4 -3.31 1.65 -15.05
N PHE A 5 -2.06 1.64 -15.50
CA PHE A 5 -0.90 1.65 -14.60
C PHE A 5 -0.90 2.89 -13.68
N SER A 6 -1.40 4.03 -14.14
CA SER A 6 -1.56 5.25 -13.32
C SER A 6 -2.39 5.01 -12.05
N TYR A 7 -3.41 4.16 -12.11
CA TYR A 7 -4.17 3.76 -10.92
C TYR A 7 -3.31 2.90 -9.98
N CYS A 8 -2.65 1.88 -10.51
CA CYS A 8 -1.82 0.98 -9.73
C CYS A 8 -0.69 1.70 -8.99
N ARG A 9 -0.21 2.84 -9.50
CA ARG A 9 0.85 3.64 -8.87
C ARG A 9 0.44 4.29 -7.54
N GLN A 10 -0.85 4.46 -7.27
CA GLN A 10 -1.35 5.27 -6.15
C GLN A 10 -2.42 4.55 -5.31
N GLU A 11 -2.75 3.31 -5.63
CA GLU A 11 -3.87 2.56 -5.06
C GLU A 11 -3.76 2.37 -3.54
N ASN A 12 -2.54 2.26 -3.02
CA ASN A 12 -2.27 2.05 -1.60
C ASN A 12 -1.85 3.37 -0.93
N MET A 13 -2.83 4.25 -0.67
CA MET A 13 -2.61 5.53 0.03
C MET A 13 -1.52 6.40 -0.62
N GLY A 14 -1.51 6.45 -1.97
CA GLY A 14 -0.51 7.22 -2.73
C GLY A 14 0.71 6.42 -3.16
N LEU A 15 0.85 5.18 -2.69
CA LEU A 15 1.88 4.23 -3.14
C LEU A 15 1.29 3.10 -3.99
N PRO A 16 2.12 2.39 -4.76
CA PRO A 16 1.67 1.17 -5.42
C PRO A 16 1.34 0.09 -4.40
N CYS A 17 0.41 -0.80 -4.76
CA CYS A 17 0.18 -2.00 -3.95
C CYS A 17 1.27 -3.04 -4.18
N PHE A 18 1.46 -3.95 -3.21
CA PHE A 18 2.49 -4.99 -3.24
C PHE A 18 2.43 -5.91 -4.48
N LYS A 19 1.26 -6.00 -5.13
CA LYS A 19 1.06 -6.80 -6.36
C LYS A 19 1.45 -6.09 -7.65
N THR A 20 1.77 -4.80 -7.61
CA THR A 20 2.01 -4.00 -8.81
C THR A 20 3.14 -4.59 -9.67
N LEU A 21 4.18 -5.15 -9.03
CA LEU A 21 5.27 -5.81 -9.76
C LEU A 21 4.77 -7.05 -10.52
N ASP A 22 3.99 -7.91 -9.86
CA ASP A 22 3.42 -9.12 -10.46
C ASP A 22 2.39 -8.82 -11.56
N CYS A 23 1.65 -7.72 -11.44
CA CYS A 23 0.64 -7.36 -12.43
C CYS A 23 1.24 -6.80 -13.73
N TRP A 24 2.41 -6.13 -13.65
CA TRP A 24 2.93 -5.33 -14.76
C TRP A 24 4.24 -5.83 -15.36
N TYR A 25 4.91 -6.84 -14.78
CA TYR A 25 6.18 -7.37 -15.32
C TYR A 25 6.05 -7.87 -16.77
N ILE A 26 4.88 -8.35 -17.19
CA ILE A 26 4.63 -8.82 -18.56
C ILE A 26 4.53 -7.68 -19.58
N HIS A 27 4.25 -6.46 -19.13
CA HIS A 27 4.00 -5.33 -20.01
C HIS A 27 5.26 -4.49 -20.22
N PHE A 28 6.10 -4.34 -19.19
CA PHE A 28 7.37 -3.62 -19.24
C PHE A 28 8.22 -3.91 -17.98
N HIS A 29 9.41 -3.32 -17.93
CA HIS A 29 10.34 -3.43 -16.80
C HIS A 29 9.86 -2.60 -15.59
N VAL A 30 8.75 -3.01 -14.98
CA VAL A 30 8.08 -2.26 -13.90
C VAL A 30 8.95 -2.06 -12.66
N VAL A 31 9.81 -3.03 -12.35
CA VAL A 31 10.73 -2.95 -11.19
C VAL A 31 11.67 -1.76 -11.36
N GLU A 32 12.34 -1.65 -12.51
CA GLU A 32 13.29 -0.57 -12.80
C GLU A 32 12.59 0.78 -12.84
N TYR A 33 11.41 0.84 -13.46
CA TYR A 33 10.60 2.07 -13.49
C TYR A 33 10.26 2.56 -12.08
N LEU A 34 9.75 1.69 -11.20
CA LEU A 34 9.36 2.09 -9.85
C LEU A 34 10.56 2.37 -8.95
N ARG A 35 11.71 1.74 -9.16
CA ARG A 35 12.97 2.09 -8.46
C ARG A 35 13.48 3.49 -8.79
N GLN A 36 13.17 4.01 -9.99
CA GLN A 36 13.53 5.37 -10.39
C GLN A 36 12.53 6.42 -9.88
N GLU A 37 11.26 6.05 -9.77
CA GLU A 37 10.18 6.97 -9.39
C GLU A 37 9.97 7.08 -7.87
N LEU A 38 10.18 6.00 -7.12
CA LEU A 38 9.99 5.97 -5.68
C LEU A 38 11.29 6.31 -4.96
N SER A 39 11.18 7.03 -3.84
CA SER A 39 12.28 7.11 -2.88
C SER A 39 12.53 5.74 -2.23
N ALA A 40 13.73 5.55 -1.67
CA ALA A 40 14.07 4.31 -0.99
C ALA A 40 13.10 3.95 0.15
N ALA A 41 12.60 4.96 0.88
CA ALA A 41 11.62 4.75 1.95
C ALA A 41 10.26 4.30 1.42
N GLU A 42 9.80 4.87 0.31
CA GLU A 42 8.54 4.47 -0.34
C GLU A 42 8.63 3.09 -0.96
N TRP A 43 9.79 2.74 -1.53
CA TRP A 43 10.07 1.40 -2.04
C TRP A 43 9.99 0.36 -0.92
N GLU A 44 10.68 0.61 0.20
CA GLU A 44 10.67 -0.26 1.36
C GLU A 44 9.24 -0.45 1.88
N ASP A 45 8.47 0.64 1.99
CA ASP A 45 7.10 0.62 2.46
C ASP A 45 6.14 -0.15 1.53
N ALA A 46 6.33 -0.03 0.22
CA ALA A 46 5.46 -0.66 -0.77
C ALA A 46 5.77 -2.15 -1.02
N PHE A 47 7.04 -2.55 -0.96
CA PHE A 47 7.49 -3.85 -1.49
C PHE A 47 8.35 -4.69 -0.54
N GLU A 48 8.99 -4.11 0.47
CA GLU A 48 9.91 -4.85 1.36
C GLU A 48 9.30 -5.13 2.73
N LYS A 49 8.43 -4.24 3.23
CA LYS A 49 7.72 -4.48 4.47
C LYS A 49 6.67 -5.58 4.27
N PRO A 50 6.57 -6.55 5.20
CA PRO A 50 5.47 -7.50 5.17
C PRO A 50 4.15 -6.73 5.25
N PRO A 51 3.13 -7.09 4.46
CA PRO A 51 1.85 -6.40 4.48
C PRO A 51 1.32 -6.44 5.91
N THR A 52 1.15 -5.27 6.54
CA THR A 52 0.50 -5.20 7.83
C THR A 52 -0.91 -5.75 7.65
N PRO A 53 -1.30 -6.83 8.36
CA PRO A 53 -2.61 -7.40 8.17
C PRO A 53 -3.65 -6.34 8.53
N LYS A 54 -4.48 -5.96 7.54
CA LYS A 54 -5.55 -4.94 7.65
C LYS A 54 -6.51 -5.17 8.84
N ILE A 55 -6.47 -6.35 9.46
CA ILE A 55 -7.22 -6.73 10.66
C ILE A 55 -6.82 -5.87 11.88
N LEU A 56 -5.58 -5.37 11.95
CA LEU A 56 -5.17 -4.46 13.04
C LEU A 56 -5.88 -3.10 12.95
N SER A 57 -6.17 -2.60 11.74
CA SER A 57 -6.74 -1.26 11.56
C SER A 57 -8.17 -1.12 12.10
N LEU A 58 -9.01 -2.15 11.99
CA LEU A 58 -10.38 -2.09 12.52
C LEU A 58 -10.42 -2.22 14.05
N ALA A 59 -9.64 -3.13 14.62
CA ALA A 59 -9.58 -3.32 16.07
C ALA A 59 -9.04 -2.06 16.78
N GLU A 60 -7.98 -1.44 16.25
CA GLU A 60 -7.41 -0.20 16.79
C GLU A 60 -8.39 0.99 16.73
N LEU A 61 -9.24 1.05 15.69
CA LEU A 61 -10.30 2.05 15.59
C LEU A 61 -11.40 1.82 16.65
N ILE A 62 -11.76 0.56 16.92
CA ILE A 62 -12.76 0.22 17.96
C ILE A 62 -12.23 0.57 19.36
N GLU A 63 -10.96 0.28 19.66
CA GLU A 63 -10.36 0.61 20.96
C GLU A 63 -10.30 2.12 21.23
N LYS A 64 -10.03 2.95 20.20
CA LYS A 64 -10.03 4.41 20.33
C LYS A 64 -11.42 4.98 20.62
N VAL A 65 -12.49 4.35 20.13
CA VAL A 65 -13.86 4.76 20.41
C VAL A 65 -14.28 4.34 21.83
N GLN A 66 -13.89 3.14 22.27
CA GLN A 66 -14.23 2.64 23.61
C GLN A 66 -13.53 3.41 24.74
N LYS A 67 -12.28 3.85 24.57
CA LYS A 67 -11.57 4.65 25.58
C LYS A 67 -12.25 6.00 25.81
N LYS A 68 -12.69 6.68 24.74
CA LYS A 68 -13.40 7.97 24.85
C LYS A 68 -14.76 7.86 25.54
N ALA A 69 -15.42 6.71 25.46
CA ALA A 69 -16.71 6.48 26.12
C ALA A 69 -16.58 6.15 27.62
N LYS A 70 -15.36 5.84 28.11
CA LYS A 70 -15.11 5.44 29.51
C LYS A 70 -14.54 6.58 30.37
N GLU A 71 -14.24 7.72 29.77
CA GLU A 71 -13.75 8.94 30.43
C GLU A 71 -14.86 10.02 30.56
N GLN A 72 -16.13 9.65 30.37
CA GLN A 72 -17.32 10.48 30.66
C GLN A 72 -18.10 9.92 31.84
#